data_AF-A0AAU3FNU7-F1
#
_entry.id   AF-A0AAU3FNU7-F1
#
_cell.length_a   1.000
_cell.length_b   1.000
_cell.length_c   1.000
_cell.angle_alpha   90.00
_cell.angle_beta   90.00
_cell.angle_gamma   90.00
#
_symmetry.space_group_name_H-M   'P 1'
#
loop_
_entity.id
_entity.type
_entity.pdbx_description
1 polymer ?
#
loop_
_entity_poly.entity_id
_entity_poly.type
_entity_poly.pdbx_seq_one_letter_code
_entity_poly.pdbx_strand_id
1 'polypeptide(L)'
;MRRLRFRVDEVFDLPVRSGLVACGTLLGGEELIGIPAFVDEVTGRPVHVLGVDFPTPRTRRTGQYLLVVSREDSELVTAGRTWVSPRASAKP
;
A
#
# COMPACT_ATOMS: atom_id res chain seq x y z
N MET A 1 11.87 7.41 -13.55
CA MET A 1 11.33 6.40 -12.60
C MET A 1 9.82 6.39 -12.70
N ARG A 2 9.17 5.23 -12.87
CA ARG A 2 7.71 5.11 -12.80
C ARG A 2 7.28 5.15 -11.33
N ARG A 3 6.18 5.85 -11.03
CA ARG A 3 5.61 5.83 -9.67
C ARG A 3 5.12 4.42 -9.32
N LEU A 4 5.28 4.04 -8.06
CA LEU A 4 4.63 2.83 -7.54
C LEU A 4 3.12 3.05 -7.59
N ARG A 5 2.38 2.05 -8.05
CA ARG A 5 0.91 2.03 -8.00
C ARG A 5 0.46 0.71 -7.38
N PHE A 6 -0.23 0.79 -6.26
CA PHE A 6 -0.75 -0.35 -5.52
C PHE A 6 -2.27 -0.31 -5.54
N ARG A 7 -2.91 -1.36 -6.04
CA ARG A 7 -4.37 -1.50 -5.99
C ARG A 7 -4.75 -2.39 -4.83
N VAL A 8 -5.61 -1.89 -3.94
CA VAL A 8 -6.21 -2.68 -2.87
C VAL A 8 -7.21 -3.65 -3.50
N ASP A 9 -6.97 -4.94 -3.37
CA ASP A 9 -7.85 -5.99 -3.87
C ASP A 9 -8.80 -6.48 -2.75
N GLU A 10 -8.30 -6.58 -1.52
CA GLU A 10 -9.08 -7.03 -0.35
C GLU A 10 -8.60 -6.37 0.95
N VAL A 11 -9.48 -6.23 1.93
CA VAL A 11 -9.18 -5.62 3.24
C VAL A 11 -9.66 -6.52 4.36
N PHE A 12 -8.80 -6.77 5.34
CA PHE A 12 -9.11 -7.48 6.56
C PHE A 12 -8.94 -6.57 7.77
N ASP A 13 -9.93 -6.55 8.64
CA ASP A 13 -9.87 -5.83 9.91
C ASP A 13 -9.15 -6.71 10.97
N LEU A 14 -8.08 -6.18 11.57
CA LEU A 14 -7.43 -6.78 12.74
C LEU A 14 -7.72 -5.95 14.00
N PRO A 15 -8.88 -6.14 14.67
CA PRO A 15 -9.33 -5.27 15.76
C PRO A 15 -8.38 -5.28 16.96
N VAL A 16 -7.73 -6.41 17.23
CA VAL A 16 -6.81 -6.58 18.37
C VAL A 16 -5.39 -6.03 18.12
N ARG A 17 -5.09 -5.56 16.90
CA ARG A 17 -3.76 -5.03 16.51
C ARG A 17 -3.80 -3.56 16.06
N SER A 18 -4.94 -2.88 16.24
CA SER A 18 -5.15 -1.49 15.82
C SER A 18 -4.80 -1.18 14.35
N GLY A 19 -4.76 -2.21 13.49
CA GLY A 19 -4.38 -2.10 12.09
C GLY A 19 -5.41 -2.72 11.16
N LEU A 20 -5.34 -2.32 9.89
CA LEU A 20 -6.04 -2.94 8.77
C LEU A 20 -5.00 -3.66 7.90
N VAL A 21 -5.35 -4.81 7.36
CA VAL A 21 -4.52 -5.50 6.37
C VAL A 21 -5.11 -5.27 5.01
N ALA A 22 -4.37 -4.59 4.14
CA ALA A 22 -4.70 -4.44 2.74
C ALA A 22 -3.92 -5.48 1.92
N CYS A 23 -4.63 -6.42 1.33
CA CYS A 23 -4.10 -7.28 0.28
C CYS A 23 -4.25 -6.54 -1.05
N GLY A 24 -3.20 -6.50 -1.85
CA GLY A 24 -3.27 -5.82 -3.12
C GLY A 24 -2.15 -6.14 -4.08
N THR A 25 -2.29 -5.58 -5.27
CA THR A 25 -1.40 -5.84 -6.40
C THR A 25 -0.65 -4.58 -6.78
N LEU A 26 0.68 -4.70 -6.92
CA LEU A 26 1.52 -3.65 -7.49
C LEU A 26 1.34 -3.64 -9.02
N LEU A 27 0.68 -2.61 -9.55
CA LEU A 27 0.37 -2.47 -10.99
C LEU A 27 1.57 -1.99 -11.81
N GLY A 28 2.62 -1.50 -11.14
CA GLY A 28 3.83 -1.02 -11.77
C GLY A 28 4.73 -0.31 -10.75
N GLY A 29 6.03 -0.37 -11.01
CA GLY A 29 7.06 0.05 -10.06
C GLY A 29 8.07 -1.06 -9.79
N GLU A 30 9.13 -0.74 -9.05
CA GLU A 30 10.03 -1.74 -8.48
C GLU A 30 9.40 -2.43 -7.27
N GLU A 31 9.98 -3.55 -6.83
CA GLU A 31 9.58 -4.26 -5.61
C GLU A 31 9.48 -3.32 -4.41
N LEU A 32 8.50 -3.55 -3.53
CA LEU A 32 8.38 -2.83 -2.27
C LEU A 32 9.54 -3.20 -1.34
N ILE A 33 10.45 -2.26 -1.13
CA ILE A 33 11.56 -2.39 -0.17
C ILE A 33 11.24 -1.54 1.05
N GLY A 34 11.22 -2.17 2.24
CA GLY A 34 10.90 -1.48 3.49
C GLY A 34 9.44 -1.06 3.58
N ILE A 35 9.16 0.03 4.31
CA ILE A 35 7.81 0.59 4.48
C ILE A 35 7.60 1.66 3.42
N PRO A 36 6.72 1.42 2.41
CA PRO A 36 6.50 2.38 1.35
C PRO A 36 5.64 3.55 1.82
N ALA A 37 5.96 4.74 1.31
CA ALA A 37 5.07 5.89 1.41
C ALA A 37 4.05 5.85 0.27
N PHE A 38 2.77 6.01 0.62
CA PHE A 38 1.67 6.04 -0.33
C PHE A 38 0.74 7.24 -0.08
N VAL A 39 0.09 7.69 -1.14
CA VAL A 39 -1.09 8.56 -1.07
C VAL A 39 -2.24 7.91 -1.83
N ASP A 40 -3.47 8.07 -1.35
CA ASP A 40 -4.65 7.64 -2.08
C ASP A 40 -4.80 8.46 -3.37
N GLU A 41 -4.99 7.79 -4.51
CA GLU A 41 -5.00 8.43 -5.83
C GLU A 41 -6.16 9.40 -6.01
N VAL A 42 -7.29 9.16 -5.32
CA VAL A 42 -8.52 9.94 -5.44
C VAL A 42 -8.48 11.18 -4.56
N THR A 43 -8.11 11.02 -3.29
CA THR A 43 -8.17 12.10 -2.28
C THR A 43 -6.84 12.83 -2.12
N GLY A 44 -5.73 12.23 -2.57
CA GLY A 44 -4.38 12.74 -2.35
C GLY A 44 -3.89 12.62 -0.90
N ARG A 45 -4.69 12.04 0.00
CA ARG A 45 -4.35 11.91 1.41
C ARG A 45 -3.29 10.84 1.65
N PRO A 46 -2.39 11.03 2.62
CA PRO A 46 -1.39 10.01 2.97
C PRO A 46 -2.07 8.74 3.47
N VAL A 47 -1.46 7.59 3.14
CA VAL A 47 -1.81 6.28 3.69
C VAL A 47 -0.61 5.80 4.52
N HIS A 48 -0.83 5.60 5.81
CA HIS A 48 0.21 5.24 6.77
C HIS A 48 0.37 3.73 6.83
N VAL A 49 1.30 3.21 6.02
CA VAL A 49 1.73 1.82 6.08
C VAL A 49 2.59 1.61 7.33
N LEU A 50 2.21 0.66 8.17
CA LEU A 50 2.90 0.27 9.39
C LEU A 50 3.89 -0.88 9.16
N GLY A 51 3.64 -1.70 8.13
CA GLY A 51 4.47 -2.83 7.80
C GLY A 51 4.09 -3.46 6.46
N VAL A 52 5.05 -4.21 5.92
CA VAL A 52 4.87 -5.05 4.74
C VAL A 52 5.10 -6.48 5.20
N ASP A 53 4.12 -7.36 4.97
CA ASP A 53 4.37 -8.78 5.22
C ASP A 53 5.30 -9.32 4.13
N PHE A 54 6.28 -10.13 4.53
CA PHE A 54 7.38 -10.49 3.64
C PHE A 54 6.86 -11.33 2.49
N PRO A 55 7.01 -10.86 1.23
CA PRO A 55 6.50 -11.59 0.11
C PRO A 55 7.28 -12.89 -0.06
N THR A 56 6.59 -14.01 -0.05
CA THR A 56 7.12 -15.29 -0.54
C THR A 56 7.61 -15.13 -1.98
N PRO A 57 8.52 -16.00 -2.49
CA PRO A 57 8.92 -15.96 -3.90
C PRO A 57 7.73 -15.98 -4.88
N ARG A 58 6.61 -16.61 -4.48
CA ARG A 58 5.36 -16.64 -5.25
C ARG A 58 4.66 -15.28 -5.30
N THR A 59 4.54 -14.60 -4.17
CA THR A 59 3.83 -13.31 -4.10
C THR A 59 4.64 -12.20 -4.78
N ARG A 60 5.99 -12.27 -4.71
CA ARG A 60 6.88 -11.44 -5.55
C ARG A 60 6.60 -11.58 -7.04
N ARG A 61 6.52 -12.83 -7.54
CA ARG A 61 6.30 -13.10 -8.98
C ARG A 61 4.95 -12.60 -9.47
N THR A 62 3.96 -12.55 -8.60
CA THR A 62 2.58 -12.13 -8.93
C THR A 62 2.34 -10.65 -8.65
N GLY A 63 3.30 -9.95 -8.04
CA GLY A 63 3.14 -8.56 -7.61
C GLY A 63 2.12 -8.40 -6.47
N GLN A 64 1.78 -9.47 -5.76
CA GLN A 64 0.84 -9.47 -4.65
C GLN A 64 1.57 -9.15 -3.34
N TYR A 65 1.02 -8.24 -2.54
CA TYR A 65 1.58 -7.84 -1.26
C TYR A 65 0.48 -7.71 -0.22
N LEU A 66 0.83 -7.98 1.04
CA LEU A 66 0.02 -7.61 2.19
C LEU A 66 0.68 -6.43 2.90
N LEU A 67 -0.09 -5.37 3.09
CA LEU A 67 0.32 -4.17 3.78
C LEU A 67 -0.50 -4.03 5.06
N VAL A 68 0.19 -3.83 6.18
CA VAL A 68 -0.45 -3.44 7.44
C VAL A 68 -0.54 -1.93 7.45
N VAL A 69 -1.75 -1.39 7.65
CA VAL A 69 -2.06 0.05 7.55
C VAL A 69 -2.69 0.52 8.85
N SER A 70 -2.42 1.78 9.21
CA SER A 70 -3.06 2.43 10.36
C SER A 70 -4.58 2.41 10.25
N ARG A 71 -5.28 2.09 11.35
CA ARG A 71 -6.74 2.18 11.40
C ARG A 71 -7.26 3.61 11.27
N GLU A 72 -6.43 4.61 11.57
CA GLU A 72 -6.78 6.02 11.38
C GLU A 72 -7.09 6.35 9.91
N ASP A 73 -6.52 5.59 8.98
CA ASP A 73 -6.77 5.75 7.54
C ASP A 73 -7.90 4.84 7.01
N SER A 74 -8.73 4.27 7.88
CA SER A 74 -9.74 3.26 7.50
C SER A 74 -10.64 3.64 6.33
N GLU A 75 -10.97 4.91 6.16
CA GLU A 75 -11.75 5.42 5.02
C GLU A 75 -11.00 5.40 3.67
N LEU A 76 -9.67 5.36 3.70
CA LEU A 76 -8.78 5.25 2.53
C LEU A 76 -8.41 3.80 2.20
N VAL A 77 -8.70 2.86 3.12
CA VAL A 77 -8.38 1.44 3.01
C VAL A 77 -9.63 0.64 2.64
N THR A 78 -9.99 0.70 1.37
CA THR A 78 -11.15 -0.02 0.80
C THR A 78 -10.76 -0.75 -0.48
N ALA A 79 -11.36 -1.92 -0.71
CA ALA A 79 -11.14 -2.68 -1.95
C ALA A 79 -11.50 -1.82 -3.18
N GLY A 80 -10.67 -1.90 -4.21
CA GLY A 80 -10.78 -1.08 -5.43
C GLY A 80 -10.04 0.27 -5.36
N ARG A 81 -9.58 0.72 -4.18
CA ARG A 81 -8.73 1.92 -4.08
C ARG A 81 -7.38 1.68 -4.73
N THR A 82 -6.82 2.75 -5.28
CA THR A 82 -5.47 2.77 -5.81
C THR A 82 -4.66 3.78 -5.02
N TRP A 83 -3.49 3.35 -4.56
CA TRP A 83 -2.51 4.17 -3.88
C TRP A 83 -1.30 4.36 -4.78
N VAL A 84 -0.70 5.54 -4.72
CA VAL A 84 0.45 5.88 -5.54
C VAL A 84 1.59 6.40 -4.68
N SER A 85 2.84 6.12 -5.06
CA SER A 85 3.96 6.76 -4.38
C SER A 85 3.83 8.28 -4.51
N PRO A 86 4.19 9.06 -3.47
CA PRO A 86 4.29 10.51 -3.58
C PRO A 86 5.11 10.90 -4.83
N ARG A 87 4.80 12.05 -5.45
CA ARG A 87 5.76 12.63 -6.39
C ARG A 87 7.06 12.83 -5.63
N ALA A 88 8.19 12.38 -6.18
CA ALA A 88 9.47 12.84 -5.69
C ALA A 88 9.45 14.37 -5.75
N SER A 89 9.47 15.05 -4.61
CA SER A 89 9.75 16.47 -4.58
C SER A 89 11.14 16.63 -5.19
N ALA A 90 11.24 17.39 -6.28
CA ALA A 90 12.52 17.88 -6.73
C ALA A 90 13.13 18.62 -5.54
N LYS A 91 14.20 18.06 -4.97
CA LYS A 91 14.96 18.76 -3.94
C LYS A 91 15.53 20.03 -4.62
N PRO A 92 15.33 21.23 -4.05
CA PRO A 92 15.94 22.44 -4.58
C PRO A 92 17.47 22.36 -4.55
#